data_AF-A0AA42S7P7-F1
#
_entry.id   AF-A0AA42S7P7-F1
#
_cell.length_a   1.000
_cell.length_b   1.000
_cell.length_c   1.000
_cell.angle_alpha   90.00
_cell.angle_beta   90.00
_cell.angle_gamma   90.00
#
_symmetry.space_group_name_H-M   'P 1'
#
loop_
_entity.id
_entity.type
_entity.pdbx_description
1 polymer ?
#
loop_
_entity_poly.entity_id
_entity_poly.type
_entity_poly.pdbx_seq_one_letter_code
_entity_poly.pdbx_strand_id
1 'polypeptide(L)'
;MGEHSLETPRQLFERLQARLETEQARLQQWHAVEDEYRRKYTEGLAPLEKKLHELRMKLVLCFDHAHKNMGLSKAEREFVSELITEFSAELLLLLDAKGELPAGCDAERLKTLYKKHNGADYDEAAADETEDAKAELIEALELDPDTDLSTFTPTQLLRIIQDQFEDDEAEELLALARAALRNTTPNAVAWQSMQDEEQARRQQGTPDLAPVGEVADDGLPAANATLQAQLDEVLHQASYAEEGFKLRYDLDPFASFDPETVLEELDADIEDIQEYIGELEHEVMQFADEASLKSWLKAMRREVAAIERREGRD
;
A
#
# COMPACT_ATOMS: atom_id res chain seq x y z
N MET A 1 -7.32 36.56 24.60
CA MET A 1 -8.60 35.93 25.00
C MET A 1 -9.42 35.79 23.73
N GLY A 2 -9.09 34.80 22.90
CA GLY A 2 -9.83 34.56 21.67
C GLY A 2 -11.14 33.88 22.04
N GLU A 3 -12.26 34.51 21.68
CA GLU A 3 -13.57 33.90 21.74
C GLU A 3 -13.57 32.69 20.80
N HIS A 4 -13.37 31.49 21.33
CA HIS A 4 -13.83 30.28 20.65
C HIS A 4 -15.36 30.43 20.56
N SER A 5 -15.85 30.90 19.41
CA SER A 5 -17.28 30.97 19.15
C SER A 5 -17.80 29.54 19.24
N LEU A 6 -18.51 29.24 20.33
CA LEU A 6 -19.11 27.93 20.55
C LEU A 6 -20.12 27.72 19.41
N GLU A 7 -19.85 26.75 18.55
CA GLU A 7 -20.74 26.35 17.45
C GLU A 7 -22.17 26.19 17.97
N THR A 8 -23.12 26.92 17.39
CA THR A 8 -24.54 26.82 17.76
C THR A 8 -25.12 25.46 17.33
N PRO A 9 -26.17 24.94 17.99
CA PRO A 9 -26.79 23.68 17.59
C PRO A 9 -27.23 23.63 16.12
N ARG A 10 -27.63 24.78 15.56
CA ARG A 10 -28.02 24.91 14.15
C ARG A 10 -26.81 24.86 13.20
N GLN A 11 -25.71 25.51 13.55
CA GLN A 11 -24.46 25.43 12.78
C GLN A 11 -23.91 24.01 12.77
N LEU A 12 -23.94 23.32 13.92
CA LEU A 12 -23.56 21.91 14.02
C LEU A 12 -24.44 21.03 13.12
N PHE A 13 -25.76 21.25 13.12
CA PHE A 13 -26.70 20.54 12.26
C PHE A 13 -26.33 20.69 10.78
N GLU A 14 -26.14 21.93 10.32
CA GLU A 14 -25.82 22.24 8.92
C GLU A 14 -24.46 21.66 8.50
N ARG A 15 -23.46 21.71 9.38
CA ARG A 15 -22.15 21.10 9.14
C ARG A 15 -22.21 19.58 9.05
N LEU A 16 -22.94 18.92 9.97
CA LEU A 16 -23.10 17.48 9.96
C LEU A 16 -23.87 17.01 8.72
N GLN A 17 -24.91 17.74 8.32
CA GLN A 17 -25.66 17.43 7.11
C GLN A 17 -24.78 17.54 5.85
N ALA A 18 -24.04 18.65 5.69
CA ALA A 18 -23.16 18.84 4.55
C ALA A 18 -22.06 17.76 4.48
N ARG A 19 -21.48 17.40 5.63
CA ARG A 19 -20.48 16.33 5.70
C ARG A 19 -21.09 14.96 5.38
N LEU A 20 -22.27 14.66 5.89
CA LEU A 20 -22.97 13.41 5.59
C LEU A 20 -23.26 13.28 4.09
N GLU A 21 -23.74 14.34 3.44
CA GLU A 21 -23.99 14.37 2.00
C GLU A 21 -22.70 14.12 1.20
N THR A 22 -21.59 14.71 1.63
CA THR A 22 -20.27 14.53 0.99
C THR A 22 -19.78 13.08 1.11
N GLU A 23 -19.80 12.51 2.31
CA GLU A 23 -19.33 11.14 2.53
C GLU A 23 -20.27 10.10 1.87
N GLN A 24 -21.57 10.38 1.78
CA GLN A 24 -22.52 9.53 1.06
C GLN A 24 -22.23 9.53 -0.45
N ALA A 25 -21.89 10.69 -1.03
CA ALA A 25 -21.47 10.78 -2.42
C ALA A 25 -20.18 9.99 -2.65
N ARG A 26 -19.18 10.14 -1.78
CA ARG A 26 -17.91 9.38 -1.84
C ARG A 26 -18.14 7.87 -1.78
N LEU A 27 -18.98 7.40 -0.87
CA LEU A 27 -19.34 5.97 -0.78
C LEU A 27 -20.05 5.46 -2.05
N GLN A 28 -20.95 6.26 -2.63
CA GLN A 28 -21.60 5.90 -3.90
C GLN A 28 -20.61 5.83 -5.06
N GLN A 29 -19.61 6.72 -5.10
CA GLN A 29 -18.56 6.69 -6.13
C GLN A 29 -17.73 5.41 -6.04
N TRP A 30 -17.32 5.00 -4.84
CA TRP A 30 -16.64 3.70 -4.63
C TRP A 30 -17.46 2.53 -5.18
N HIS A 31 -18.77 2.50 -4.89
CA HIS A 31 -19.65 1.46 -5.42
C HIS A 31 -19.80 1.52 -6.94
N ALA A 32 -19.79 2.71 -7.53
CA ALA A 32 -19.91 2.88 -8.98
C ALA A 32 -18.63 2.45 -9.73
N VAL A 33 -17.45 2.72 -9.15
CA VAL A 33 -16.16 2.47 -9.79
C VAL A 33 -15.72 1.01 -9.74
N GLU A 34 -16.16 0.26 -8.72
CA GLU A 34 -15.70 -1.10 -8.43
C GLU A 34 -15.80 -2.05 -9.63
N ASP A 35 -16.94 -2.06 -10.33
CA ASP A 35 -17.17 -2.99 -11.44
C ASP A 35 -16.31 -2.67 -12.66
N GLU A 36 -16.10 -1.39 -12.94
CA GLU A 36 -15.26 -0.95 -14.05
C GLU A 36 -13.78 -1.15 -13.74
N TYR A 37 -13.35 -0.78 -12.53
CA TYR A 37 -11.99 -0.97 -12.08
C TYR A 37 -11.62 -2.45 -12.11
N ARG A 38 -12.46 -3.34 -11.56
CA ARG A 38 -12.24 -4.79 -11.58
C ARG A 38 -12.02 -5.33 -12.99
N ARG A 39 -12.84 -4.88 -13.94
CA ARG A 39 -12.73 -5.29 -15.34
C ARG A 39 -11.41 -4.81 -15.94
N LYS A 40 -11.08 -3.52 -15.80
CA LYS A 40 -9.82 -2.95 -16.31
C LYS A 40 -8.59 -3.62 -15.68
N TYR A 41 -8.60 -3.82 -14.36
CA TYR A 41 -7.54 -4.53 -13.64
C TYR A 41 -7.33 -5.95 -14.18
N THR A 42 -8.42 -6.73 -14.28
CA THR A 42 -8.35 -8.13 -14.71
C THR A 42 -7.91 -8.28 -16.18
N GLU A 43 -8.40 -7.40 -17.05
CA GLU A 43 -8.13 -7.46 -18.50
C GLU A 43 -6.80 -6.80 -18.90
N GLY A 44 -6.36 -5.79 -18.14
CA GLY A 44 -5.21 -4.95 -18.44
C GLY A 44 -4.03 -5.19 -17.50
N LEU A 45 -4.15 -4.72 -16.26
CA LEU A 45 -3.02 -4.64 -15.33
C LEU A 45 -2.53 -6.03 -14.83
N ALA A 46 -3.43 -6.91 -14.41
CA ALA A 46 -3.05 -8.18 -13.79
C ALA A 46 -2.18 -9.10 -14.70
N PRO A 47 -2.47 -9.25 -16.02
CA PRO A 47 -1.57 -9.93 -16.95
C PRO A 47 -0.18 -9.28 -17.07
N LEU A 48 -0.09 -7.96 -16.97
CA LEU A 48 1.17 -7.21 -17.05
C LEU A 48 1.98 -7.40 -15.77
N GLU A 49 1.38 -7.27 -14.58
CA GLU A 49 2.01 -7.57 -13.29
C GLU A 49 2.63 -8.98 -13.30
N LYS A 50 1.85 -9.97 -13.74
CA LYS A 50 2.34 -11.35 -13.88
C LYS A 50 3.58 -11.43 -14.78
N LYS A 51 3.53 -10.78 -15.95
CA LYS A 51 4.65 -10.78 -16.90
C LYS A 51 5.88 -10.09 -16.31
N LEU A 52 5.69 -8.96 -15.62
CA LEU A 52 6.76 -8.23 -14.94
C LEU A 52 7.45 -9.11 -13.90
N HIS A 53 6.70 -9.77 -13.02
CA HIS A 53 7.27 -10.64 -11.99
C HIS A 53 7.97 -11.87 -12.57
N GLU A 54 7.47 -12.45 -13.67
CA GLU A 54 8.18 -13.51 -14.41
C GLU A 54 9.53 -13.00 -14.99
N LEU A 55 9.60 -11.75 -15.43
CA LEU A 55 10.85 -11.12 -15.90
C LEU A 55 11.82 -10.87 -14.73
N ARG A 56 11.34 -10.33 -13.61
CA ARG A 56 12.15 -10.13 -12.39
C ARG A 56 12.76 -11.43 -11.90
N MET A 57 11.99 -12.53 -11.89
CA MET A 57 12.54 -13.84 -11.56
C MET A 57 13.65 -14.27 -12.53
N LYS A 58 13.48 -14.06 -13.83
CA LYS A 58 14.55 -14.34 -14.81
C LYS A 58 15.81 -13.51 -14.53
N LEU A 59 15.64 -12.23 -14.20
CA LEU A 59 16.75 -11.33 -13.84
C LEU A 59 17.51 -11.83 -12.62
N VAL A 60 16.81 -12.19 -11.54
CA VAL A 60 17.42 -12.78 -10.33
C VAL A 60 18.29 -14.00 -10.68
N LEU A 61 17.80 -14.89 -11.56
CA LEU A 61 18.56 -16.06 -11.99
C LEU A 61 19.76 -15.72 -12.88
N CYS A 62 19.60 -14.77 -13.80
CA CYS A 62 20.69 -14.27 -14.64
C CYS A 62 21.80 -13.65 -13.80
N PHE A 63 21.43 -12.86 -12.79
CA PHE A 63 22.35 -12.21 -11.87
C PHE A 63 23.08 -13.22 -10.96
N ASP A 64 22.41 -14.22 -10.39
CA ASP A 64 23.09 -15.27 -9.61
C ASP A 64 24.10 -16.04 -10.47
N HIS A 65 23.74 -16.33 -11.72
CA HIS A 65 24.64 -16.97 -12.67
C HIS A 65 25.85 -16.07 -12.97
N ALA A 66 25.64 -14.79 -13.25
CA ALA A 66 26.69 -13.85 -13.56
C ALA A 66 27.64 -13.63 -12.39
N HIS A 67 27.11 -13.51 -11.17
CA HIS A 67 27.87 -13.38 -9.95
C HIS A 67 28.89 -14.54 -9.78
N LYS A 68 28.48 -15.77 -10.14
CA LYS A 68 29.32 -16.97 -10.06
C LYS A 68 30.28 -17.13 -11.24
N ASN A 69 29.84 -16.82 -12.46
CA ASN A 69 30.48 -17.34 -13.68
C ASN A 69 31.04 -16.27 -14.63
N MET A 70 30.72 -14.98 -14.47
CA MET A 70 31.00 -13.95 -15.49
C MET A 70 32.13 -12.97 -15.14
N GLY A 71 33.20 -13.45 -14.49
CA GLY A 71 34.44 -12.66 -14.32
C GLY A 71 34.25 -11.25 -13.74
N LEU A 72 33.18 -11.02 -12.95
CA LEU A 72 32.82 -9.71 -12.43
C LEU A 72 33.88 -9.21 -11.43
N SER A 73 34.13 -7.91 -11.44
CA SER A 73 34.92 -7.23 -10.42
C SER A 73 34.22 -7.25 -9.06
N LYS A 74 34.94 -6.90 -7.98
CA LYS A 74 34.35 -6.87 -6.63
C LYS A 74 33.13 -5.95 -6.56
N ALA A 75 33.24 -4.72 -7.08
CA ALA A 75 32.15 -3.74 -7.06
C ALA A 75 30.96 -4.16 -7.93
N GLU A 76 31.20 -4.86 -9.05
CA GLU A 76 30.10 -5.40 -9.87
C GLU A 76 29.39 -6.56 -9.16
N ARG A 77 30.13 -7.42 -8.43
CA ARG A 77 29.52 -8.52 -7.65
C ARG A 77 28.70 -8.02 -6.47
N GLU A 78 29.16 -6.97 -5.81
CA GLU A 78 28.44 -6.31 -4.71
C GLU A 78 27.12 -5.74 -5.21
N PHE A 79 27.16 -4.93 -6.28
CA PHE A 79 25.96 -4.39 -6.91
C PHE A 79 24.99 -5.47 -7.43
N VAL A 80 25.51 -6.53 -8.06
CA VAL A 80 24.68 -7.68 -8.48
C VAL A 80 24.05 -8.40 -7.28
N SER A 81 24.73 -8.45 -6.13
CA SER A 81 24.17 -9.05 -4.92
C SER A 81 23.06 -8.20 -4.32
N GLU A 82 23.19 -6.87 -4.36
CA GLU A 82 22.14 -5.92 -3.98
C GLU A 82 20.89 -6.14 -4.85
N LEU A 83 21.04 -6.15 -6.19
CA LEU A 83 19.92 -6.38 -7.12
C LEU A 83 19.23 -7.74 -6.92
N ILE A 84 20.00 -8.80 -6.61
CA ILE A 84 19.41 -10.12 -6.32
C ILE A 84 18.60 -10.07 -5.02
N THR A 85 19.14 -9.43 -3.98
CA THR A 85 18.48 -9.28 -2.69
C THR A 85 17.18 -8.49 -2.84
N GLU A 86 17.22 -7.34 -3.50
CA GLU A 86 16.09 -6.44 -3.72
C GLU A 86 14.96 -7.13 -4.50
N PHE A 87 15.24 -7.66 -5.70
CA PHE A 87 14.22 -8.35 -6.49
C PHE A 87 13.70 -9.64 -5.83
N SER A 88 14.53 -10.32 -5.03
CA SER A 88 14.05 -11.48 -4.27
C SER A 88 13.13 -11.06 -3.14
N ALA A 89 13.45 -9.98 -2.42
CA ALA A 89 12.61 -9.43 -1.36
C ALA A 89 11.27 -8.95 -1.92
N GLU A 90 11.27 -8.21 -3.04
CA GLU A 90 10.04 -7.73 -3.67
C GLU A 90 9.12 -8.87 -4.11
N LEU A 91 9.67 -9.95 -4.70
CA LEU A 91 8.89 -11.13 -5.05
C LEU A 91 8.37 -11.89 -3.82
N LEU A 92 9.11 -11.90 -2.72
CA LEU A 92 8.66 -12.53 -1.47
C LEU A 92 7.59 -11.67 -0.77
N LEU A 93 7.68 -10.34 -0.81
CA LEU A 93 6.62 -9.44 -0.37
C LEU A 93 5.34 -9.63 -1.19
N LEU A 94 5.47 -9.81 -2.51
CA LEU A 94 4.34 -10.16 -3.37
C LEU A 94 3.67 -11.48 -2.96
N LEU A 95 4.47 -12.49 -2.59
CA LEU A 95 3.94 -13.76 -2.07
C LEU A 95 3.17 -13.55 -0.77
N ASP A 96 3.68 -12.73 0.15
CA ASP A 96 3.00 -12.41 1.41
C ASP A 96 1.65 -11.73 1.12
N ALA A 97 1.60 -10.78 0.17
CA ALA A 97 0.39 -10.05 -0.20
C ALA A 97 -0.64 -10.91 -0.97
N LYS A 98 -0.24 -11.55 -2.08
CA LYS A 98 -1.17 -12.29 -2.96
C LYS A 98 -1.42 -13.73 -2.49
N GLY A 99 -0.54 -14.28 -1.67
CA GLY A 99 -0.56 -15.70 -1.25
C GLY A 99 -0.10 -16.68 -2.33
N GLU A 100 0.28 -16.20 -3.52
CA GLU A 100 0.82 -17.01 -4.61
C GLU A 100 1.90 -16.27 -5.40
N LEU A 101 2.80 -17.05 -5.99
CA LEU A 101 3.81 -16.56 -6.92
C LEU A 101 3.44 -16.94 -8.37
N PRO A 102 3.86 -16.14 -9.37
CA PRO A 102 3.72 -16.51 -10.78
C PRO A 102 4.36 -17.87 -11.11
N ALA A 103 3.87 -18.50 -12.18
CA ALA A 103 4.36 -19.80 -12.61
C ALA A 103 5.87 -19.76 -12.95
N GLY A 104 6.64 -20.62 -12.31
CA GLY A 104 8.09 -20.70 -12.48
C GLY A 104 8.91 -19.91 -11.44
N CYS A 105 8.25 -19.14 -10.58
CA CYS A 105 8.82 -18.57 -9.38
C CYS A 105 8.69 -19.57 -8.22
N ASP A 106 9.76 -19.75 -7.44
CA ASP A 106 9.81 -20.68 -6.32
C ASP A 106 10.28 -19.93 -5.07
N ALA A 107 9.44 -19.91 -4.04
CA ALA A 107 9.68 -19.13 -2.82
C ALA A 107 10.94 -19.59 -2.08
N GLU A 108 11.13 -20.90 -1.94
CA GLU A 108 12.30 -21.47 -1.26
C GLU A 108 13.61 -21.11 -1.98
N ARG A 109 13.58 -21.12 -3.31
CA ARG A 109 14.70 -20.66 -4.13
C ARG A 109 14.96 -19.17 -3.93
N LEU A 110 13.94 -18.32 -3.88
CA LEU A 110 14.09 -16.89 -3.62
C LEU A 110 14.70 -16.64 -2.25
N LYS A 111 14.17 -17.28 -1.19
CA LYS A 111 14.74 -17.21 0.18
C LYS A 111 16.19 -17.68 0.22
N THR A 112 16.52 -18.76 -0.50
CA THR A 112 17.90 -19.27 -0.61
C THR A 112 18.82 -18.26 -1.28
N LEU A 113 18.38 -17.60 -2.36
CA LEU A 113 19.16 -16.59 -3.06
C LEU A 113 19.32 -15.31 -2.23
N TYR A 114 18.24 -14.85 -1.59
CA TYR A 114 18.27 -13.74 -0.64
C TYR A 114 19.30 -14.00 0.47
N LYS A 115 19.21 -15.15 1.15
CA LYS A 115 20.15 -15.53 2.21
C LYS A 115 21.59 -15.63 1.72
N LYS A 116 21.79 -16.11 0.50
CA LYS A 116 23.11 -16.22 -0.10
C LYS A 116 23.76 -14.87 -0.38
N HIS A 117 22.98 -13.84 -0.72
CA HIS A 117 23.48 -12.53 -1.14
C HIS A 117 23.44 -11.47 -0.03
N ASN A 118 22.43 -11.52 0.85
CA ASN A 118 22.29 -10.63 2.01
C ASN A 118 22.93 -11.19 3.29
N GLY A 119 23.03 -12.52 3.41
CA GLY A 119 23.58 -13.18 4.61
C GLY A 119 22.58 -13.41 5.74
N ALA A 120 21.41 -12.76 5.72
CA ALA A 120 20.32 -12.96 6.67
C ALA A 120 19.22 -13.88 6.10
N ASP A 121 18.50 -14.59 6.96
CA ASP A 121 17.29 -15.28 6.57
C ASP A 121 16.18 -14.25 6.28
N TYR A 122 15.38 -14.46 5.24
CA TYR A 122 14.36 -13.48 4.87
C TYR A 122 13.27 -13.38 5.94
N ASP A 123 12.80 -14.51 6.46
CA ASP A 123 11.68 -14.52 7.41
C ASP A 123 12.11 -13.91 8.76
N GLU A 124 13.37 -14.13 9.15
CA GLU A 124 13.96 -13.53 10.35
C GLU A 124 14.18 -12.02 10.16
N ALA A 125 14.82 -11.60 9.07
CA ALA A 125 15.04 -10.19 8.77
C ALA A 125 13.73 -9.40 8.66
N ALA A 126 12.71 -10.01 8.06
CA ALA A 126 11.37 -9.46 7.97
C ALA A 126 10.70 -9.26 9.33
N ALA A 127 10.83 -10.25 10.22
CA ALA A 127 10.26 -10.18 11.56
C ALA A 127 10.94 -9.10 12.40
N ASP A 128 12.28 -9.04 12.34
CA ASP A 128 13.08 -8.02 13.03
C ASP A 128 12.71 -6.62 12.52
N GLU A 129 12.68 -6.40 11.21
CA GLU A 129 12.26 -5.12 10.60
C GLU A 129 10.85 -4.71 11.02
N THR A 130 9.92 -5.66 11.09
CA THR A 130 8.54 -5.40 11.53
C THR A 130 8.49 -5.02 13.01
N GLU A 131 9.26 -5.70 13.87
CA GLU A 131 9.32 -5.40 15.31
C GLU A 131 9.96 -4.05 15.59
N ASP A 132 11.08 -3.74 14.92
CA ASP A 132 11.78 -2.45 15.02
C ASP A 132 10.86 -1.31 14.54
N ALA A 133 10.24 -1.45 13.38
CA ALA A 133 9.32 -0.43 12.85
C ALA A 133 8.10 -0.20 13.76
N LYS A 134 7.58 -1.25 14.42
CA LYS A 134 6.50 -1.10 15.41
C LYS A 134 6.95 -0.27 16.60
N ALA A 135 8.13 -0.57 17.15
CA ALA A 135 8.66 0.15 18.30
C ALA A 135 8.91 1.63 17.96
N GLU A 136 9.54 1.91 16.82
CA GLU A 136 9.80 3.28 16.36
C GLU A 136 8.51 4.05 16.09
N LEU A 137 7.51 3.43 15.45
CA LEU A 137 6.23 4.08 15.20
C LEU A 137 5.45 4.39 16.48
N ILE A 138 5.43 3.46 17.45
CA ILE A 138 4.78 3.66 18.76
C ILE A 138 5.43 4.84 19.49
N GLU A 139 6.77 4.92 19.48
CA GLU A 139 7.51 6.03 20.08
C GLU A 139 7.20 7.35 19.38
N ALA A 140 7.27 7.38 18.05
CA ALA A 140 7.10 8.61 17.28
C ALA A 140 5.66 9.16 17.33
N LEU A 141 4.65 8.30 17.45
CA LEU A 141 3.26 8.68 17.67
C LEU A 141 2.90 8.95 19.14
N GLU A 142 3.87 8.91 20.05
CA GLU A 142 3.69 9.06 21.50
C GLU A 142 2.62 8.12 22.10
N LEU A 143 2.53 6.90 21.56
CA LEU A 143 1.59 5.88 22.02
C LEU A 143 2.14 5.13 23.24
N ASP A 144 1.27 4.40 23.95
CA ASP A 144 1.72 3.54 25.04
C ASP A 144 2.62 2.42 24.48
N PRO A 145 3.76 2.08 25.12
CA PRO A 145 4.66 1.03 24.63
C PRO A 145 4.00 -0.34 24.40
N ASP A 146 2.93 -0.64 25.13
CA ASP A 146 2.16 -1.89 24.98
C ASP A 146 0.99 -1.74 23.99
N THR A 147 0.95 -0.67 23.19
CA THR A 147 -0.11 -0.42 22.20
C THR A 147 -0.08 -1.48 21.11
N ASP A 148 -1.19 -2.19 20.96
CA ASP A 148 -1.40 -3.10 19.85
C ASP A 148 -1.80 -2.30 18.59
N LEU A 149 -0.83 -2.09 17.69
CA LEU A 149 -1.06 -1.38 16.43
C LEU A 149 -2.09 -2.06 15.52
N SER A 150 -2.39 -3.35 15.72
CA SER A 150 -3.45 -4.04 14.96
C SER A 150 -4.86 -3.56 15.32
N THR A 151 -5.01 -2.78 16.39
CA THR A 151 -6.28 -2.14 16.75
C THR A 151 -6.64 -0.96 15.84
N PHE A 152 -5.68 -0.45 15.08
CA PHE A 152 -5.91 0.60 14.08
C PHE A 152 -6.01 -0.01 12.69
N THR A 153 -6.92 0.52 11.87
CA THR A 153 -6.86 0.23 10.42
C THR A 153 -5.77 1.08 9.75
N PRO A 154 -5.20 0.63 8.61
CA PRO A 154 -4.22 1.42 7.87
C PRO A 154 -4.73 2.82 7.52
N THR A 155 -6.02 2.95 7.15
CA THR A 155 -6.66 4.25 6.86
C THR A 155 -6.75 5.15 8.09
N GLN A 156 -6.97 4.58 9.28
CA GLN A 156 -6.96 5.34 10.54
C GLN A 156 -5.57 5.87 10.86
N LEU A 157 -4.53 5.02 10.74
CA LEU A 157 -3.15 5.44 10.97
C LEU A 157 -2.69 6.47 9.93
N LEU A 158 -3.02 6.27 8.66
CA LEU A 158 -2.77 7.23 7.58
C LEU A 158 -3.31 8.62 7.96
N ARG A 159 -4.57 8.67 8.38
CA ARG A 159 -5.21 9.92 8.78
C ARG A 159 -4.58 10.53 10.02
N ILE A 160 -4.27 9.72 11.04
CA ILE A 160 -3.60 10.19 12.26
C ILE A 160 -2.27 10.85 11.91
N ILE A 161 -1.47 10.21 11.04
CA ILE A 161 -0.15 10.71 10.63
C ILE A 161 -0.31 12.00 9.81
N GLN A 162 -1.15 12.01 8.78
CA GLN A 162 -1.37 13.19 7.92
C GLN A 162 -1.98 14.38 8.66
N ASP A 163 -2.85 14.15 9.66
CA ASP A 163 -3.48 15.23 10.42
C ASP A 163 -2.52 15.87 11.45
N GLN A 164 -1.43 15.18 11.85
CA GLN A 164 -0.58 15.58 12.98
C GLN A 164 0.84 15.98 12.60
N PHE A 165 1.37 15.49 11.48
CA PHE A 165 2.77 15.65 11.09
C PHE A 165 2.91 16.45 9.79
N GLU A 166 4.06 17.09 9.59
CA GLU A 166 4.40 17.77 8.34
C GLU A 166 4.71 16.74 7.23
N ASP A 167 4.65 17.12 5.96
CA ASP A 167 4.73 16.19 4.82
C ASP A 167 5.95 15.25 4.87
N ASP A 168 7.15 15.78 5.14
CA ASP A 168 8.40 14.99 5.21
C ASP A 168 8.38 14.00 6.39
N GLU A 169 7.93 14.45 7.58
CA GLU A 169 7.81 13.59 8.77
C GLU A 169 6.71 12.53 8.58
N ALA A 170 5.60 12.90 7.94
CA ALA A 170 4.52 12.00 7.60
C ALA A 170 5.00 10.90 6.65
N GLU A 171 5.84 11.21 5.66
CA GLU A 171 6.39 10.21 4.74
C GLU A 171 7.23 9.15 5.49
N GLU A 172 8.11 9.59 6.40
CA GLU A 172 8.91 8.70 7.25
C GLU A 172 8.02 7.82 8.14
N LEU A 173 7.02 8.41 8.80
CA LEU A 173 6.08 7.68 9.65
C LEU A 173 5.22 6.69 8.86
N LEU A 174 4.83 7.01 7.64
CA LEU A 174 4.09 6.10 6.78
C LEU A 174 4.98 4.95 6.28
N ALA A 175 6.28 5.18 6.06
CA ALA A 175 7.22 4.10 5.79
C ALA A 175 7.33 3.14 6.99
N LEU A 176 7.45 3.68 8.21
CA LEU A 176 7.40 2.88 9.44
C LEU A 176 6.07 2.14 9.58
N ALA A 177 4.94 2.79 9.30
CA ALA A 177 3.62 2.17 9.39
C ALA A 177 3.43 1.02 8.39
N ARG A 178 3.96 1.13 7.17
CA ARG A 178 3.99 0.03 6.19
C ARG A 178 4.78 -1.17 6.70
N ALA A 179 5.97 -0.94 7.25
CA ALA A 179 6.79 -2.00 7.81
C ALA A 179 6.14 -2.61 9.07
N ALA A 180 5.59 -1.78 9.96
CA ALA A 180 4.96 -2.20 11.21
C ALA A 180 3.68 -3.02 11.00
N LEU A 181 2.86 -2.64 10.00
CA LEU A 181 1.62 -3.35 9.66
C LEU A 181 1.80 -4.42 8.59
N ARG A 182 3.05 -4.72 8.21
CA ARG A 182 3.34 -5.75 7.22
C ARG A 182 2.75 -7.08 7.68
N ASN A 183 1.63 -7.45 7.05
CA ASN A 183 0.90 -8.65 7.37
C ASN A 183 1.39 -9.79 6.46
N THR A 184 1.74 -10.93 7.05
CA THR A 184 2.05 -12.16 6.29
C THR A 184 0.79 -12.92 5.88
N THR A 185 -0.38 -12.44 6.30
CA THR A 185 -1.67 -12.94 5.85
C THR A 185 -1.97 -12.40 4.46
N PRO A 186 -2.25 -13.26 3.47
CA PRO A 186 -2.65 -12.81 2.14
C PRO A 186 -3.85 -11.87 2.17
N ASN A 187 -3.84 -10.85 1.32
CA ASN A 187 -4.87 -9.83 1.23
C ASN A 187 -6.27 -10.41 1.00
N ALA A 188 -6.37 -11.50 0.23
CA ALA A 188 -7.64 -12.22 0.04
C ALA A 188 -8.21 -12.79 1.35
N VAL A 189 -7.34 -13.26 2.25
CA VAL A 189 -7.75 -13.79 3.56
C VAL A 189 -8.11 -12.64 4.51
N ALA A 190 -7.32 -11.56 4.51
CA ALA A 190 -7.63 -10.35 5.27
C ALA A 190 -8.99 -9.76 4.85
N TRP A 191 -9.26 -9.71 3.54
CA TRP A 191 -10.54 -9.26 3.00
C TRP A 191 -11.70 -10.15 3.44
N GLN A 192 -11.52 -11.47 3.45
CA GLN A 192 -12.54 -12.40 3.95
C GLN A 192 -12.85 -12.15 5.44
N SER A 193 -11.82 -11.91 6.27
CA SER A 193 -12.02 -11.57 7.69
C SER A 193 -12.85 -10.29 7.84
N MET A 194 -12.52 -9.24 7.08
CA MET A 194 -13.29 -7.99 7.09
C MET A 194 -14.74 -8.22 6.68
N GLN A 195 -14.99 -9.05 5.65
CA GLN A 195 -16.35 -9.37 5.23
C GLN A 195 -17.13 -10.10 6.32
N ASP A 196 -16.50 -11.04 7.02
CA ASP A 196 -17.12 -11.81 8.11
C ASP A 196 -17.44 -10.91 9.31
N GLU A 197 -16.53 -10.00 9.66
CA GLU A 197 -16.73 -8.98 10.70
C GLU A 197 -17.89 -8.04 10.36
N GLU A 198 -17.97 -7.56 9.13
CA GLU A 198 -19.07 -6.71 8.67
C GLU A 198 -20.41 -7.46 8.66
N GLN A 199 -20.41 -8.72 8.23
CA GLN A 199 -21.61 -9.56 8.31
C GLN A 199 -22.06 -9.77 9.75
N ALA A 200 -21.14 -10.01 10.68
CA ALA A 200 -21.44 -10.16 12.10
C ALA A 200 -22.03 -8.86 12.68
N ARG A 201 -21.45 -7.71 12.32
CA ARG A 201 -21.95 -6.38 12.72
C ARG A 201 -23.37 -6.13 12.21
N ARG A 202 -23.66 -6.44 10.94
CA ARG A 202 -25.02 -6.35 10.37
C ARG A 202 -26.03 -7.27 11.08
N GLN A 203 -25.61 -8.46 11.52
CA GLN A 203 -26.46 -9.40 12.27
C GLN A 203 -26.74 -8.93 13.70
N GLN A 204 -25.81 -8.20 14.33
CA GLN A 204 -26.02 -7.58 15.64
C GLN A 204 -26.99 -6.38 15.57
N GLY A 205 -27.28 -5.90 14.36
CA GLY A 205 -28.21 -4.83 14.07
C GLY A 205 -27.47 -3.51 13.83
N THR A 206 -27.61 -2.97 12.63
CA THR A 206 -27.23 -1.58 12.37
C THR A 206 -28.28 -0.66 13.02
N PRO A 207 -27.88 0.42 13.70
CA PRO A 207 -28.84 1.40 14.22
C PRO A 207 -29.81 1.84 13.12
N ASP A 208 -31.11 1.90 13.43
CA ASP A 208 -32.11 2.43 12.49
C ASP A 208 -31.93 3.95 12.39
N LEU A 209 -31.15 4.39 11.42
CA LEU A 209 -30.76 5.77 11.19
C LEU A 209 -31.66 6.41 10.14
N ALA A 210 -32.96 6.51 10.41
CA ALA A 210 -33.91 7.15 9.52
C ALA A 210 -33.45 8.57 9.12
N PRO A 211 -33.58 8.99 7.84
CA PRO A 211 -33.15 10.31 7.39
C PRO A 211 -33.75 11.44 8.23
N VAL A 212 -32.91 12.36 8.68
CA VAL A 212 -33.36 13.52 9.46
C VAL A 212 -33.92 14.57 8.50
N GLY A 213 -35.21 14.90 8.63
CA GLY A 213 -35.88 15.95 7.84
C GLY A 213 -35.70 17.36 8.43
N GLU A 214 -36.62 18.28 8.12
CA GLU A 214 -36.64 19.60 8.77
C GLU A 214 -36.99 19.47 10.27
N VAL A 215 -36.14 20.03 11.14
CA VAL A 215 -36.29 19.99 12.60
C VAL A 215 -36.34 21.42 13.15
N ALA A 216 -37.28 21.70 14.05
CA ALA A 216 -37.36 22.95 14.79
C ALA A 216 -36.23 23.07 15.83
N ASP A 217 -35.96 24.30 16.31
CA ASP A 217 -34.80 24.59 17.15
C ASP A 217 -34.74 23.75 18.46
N ASP A 218 -35.89 23.38 19.01
CA ASP A 218 -36.00 22.55 20.21
C ASP A 218 -35.63 21.07 19.99
N GLY A 219 -35.70 20.59 18.75
CA GLY A 219 -35.31 19.24 18.35
C GLY A 219 -33.87 19.09 17.87
N LEU A 220 -33.13 20.21 17.67
CA LEU A 220 -31.76 20.19 17.15
C LEU A 220 -30.77 19.28 17.91
N PRO A 221 -30.79 19.19 19.25
CA PRO A 221 -29.87 18.30 19.96
C PRO A 221 -30.05 16.82 19.61
N ALA A 222 -31.31 16.36 19.49
CA ALA A 222 -31.61 14.99 19.10
C ALA A 222 -31.26 14.75 17.63
N ALA A 223 -31.58 15.72 16.75
CA ALA A 223 -31.24 15.68 15.34
C ALA A 223 -29.72 15.59 15.10
N ASN A 224 -28.92 16.37 15.83
CA ASN A 224 -27.46 16.34 15.74
C ASN A 224 -26.89 15.00 16.19
N ALA A 225 -27.43 14.39 17.25
CA ALA A 225 -27.01 13.06 17.68
C ALA A 225 -27.30 11.99 16.61
N THR A 226 -28.47 12.07 15.96
CA THR A 226 -28.80 11.17 14.84
C THR A 226 -27.93 11.40 13.62
N LEU A 227 -27.68 12.66 13.23
CA LEU A 227 -26.78 12.99 12.12
C LEU A 227 -25.34 12.55 12.38
N GLN A 228 -24.84 12.70 13.61
CA GLN A 228 -23.51 12.20 13.98
C GLN A 228 -23.46 10.67 13.84
N ALA A 229 -24.46 9.95 14.36
CA ALA A 229 -24.52 8.49 14.20
C ALA A 229 -24.63 8.05 12.72
N GLN A 230 -25.37 8.78 11.89
CA GLN A 230 -25.42 8.59 10.43
C GLN A 230 -24.07 8.80 9.78
N LEU A 231 -23.38 9.88 10.16
CA LEU A 231 -22.06 10.19 9.64
C LEU A 231 -21.05 9.11 10.04
N ASP A 232 -21.08 8.66 11.29
CA ASP A 232 -20.19 7.60 11.78
C ASP A 232 -20.43 6.29 11.01
N GLU A 233 -21.69 5.94 10.70
CA GLU A 233 -22.00 4.78 9.85
C GLU A 233 -21.46 4.95 8.43
N VAL A 234 -21.70 6.10 7.79
CA VAL A 234 -21.24 6.33 6.41
C VAL A 234 -19.72 6.34 6.33
N LEU A 235 -19.03 6.97 7.29
CA LEU A 235 -17.58 6.94 7.39
C LEU A 235 -17.05 5.51 7.56
N HIS A 236 -17.70 4.69 8.39
CA HIS A 236 -17.36 3.28 8.54
C HIS A 236 -17.54 2.51 7.23
N GLN A 237 -18.67 2.68 6.53
CA GLN A 237 -18.88 2.02 5.23
C GLN A 237 -17.90 2.50 4.16
N ALA A 238 -17.53 3.78 4.16
CA ALA A 238 -16.53 4.33 3.25
C ALA A 238 -15.14 3.73 3.53
N SER A 239 -14.72 3.64 4.80
CA SER A 239 -13.46 2.98 5.19
C SER A 239 -13.46 1.50 4.79
N TYR A 240 -14.55 0.78 5.05
CA TYR A 240 -14.70 -0.62 4.65
C TYR A 240 -14.61 -0.81 3.13
N ALA A 241 -15.23 0.09 2.35
CA ALA A 241 -15.17 0.06 0.89
C ALA A 241 -13.74 0.30 0.37
N GLU A 242 -13.06 1.34 0.88
CA GLU A 242 -11.70 1.72 0.50
C GLU A 242 -10.66 0.66 0.91
N GLU A 243 -10.69 0.20 2.16
CA GLU A 243 -9.78 -0.84 2.65
C GLU A 243 -9.99 -2.16 1.89
N GLY A 244 -11.25 -2.53 1.65
CA GLY A 244 -11.57 -3.68 0.83
C GLY A 244 -11.07 -3.55 -0.61
N PHE A 245 -11.19 -2.36 -1.20
CA PHE A 245 -10.67 -2.07 -2.53
C PHE A 245 -9.14 -2.26 -2.57
N LYS A 246 -8.41 -1.67 -1.61
CA LYS A 246 -6.96 -1.82 -1.50
C LYS A 246 -6.52 -3.28 -1.39
N LEU A 247 -7.18 -4.06 -0.52
CA LEU A 247 -6.88 -5.49 -0.37
C LEU A 247 -7.16 -6.31 -1.64
N ARG A 248 -8.27 -6.05 -2.34
CA ARG A 248 -8.64 -6.82 -3.55
C ARG A 248 -7.69 -6.61 -4.73
N TYR A 249 -7.04 -5.45 -4.79
CA TYR A 249 -6.18 -5.05 -5.90
C TYR A 249 -4.71 -4.91 -5.48
N ASP A 250 -4.35 -5.41 -4.29
CA ASP A 250 -2.99 -5.39 -3.74
C ASP A 250 -2.35 -3.99 -3.72
N LEU A 251 -3.16 -2.97 -3.44
CA LEU A 251 -2.73 -1.58 -3.37
C LEU A 251 -2.09 -1.28 -2.00
N ASP A 252 -1.22 -0.27 -1.97
CA ASP A 252 -0.62 0.23 -0.72
C ASP A 252 -1.73 0.60 0.29
N PRO A 253 -1.74 -0.02 1.49
CA PRO A 253 -2.71 0.29 2.54
C PRO A 253 -2.76 1.77 2.93
N PHE A 254 -1.64 2.48 2.78
CA PHE A 254 -1.46 3.87 3.17
C PHE A 254 -1.54 4.86 1.99
N ALA A 255 -1.71 4.39 0.76
CA ALA A 255 -1.99 5.30 -0.35
C ALA A 255 -3.41 5.87 -0.22
N SER A 256 -3.58 7.16 -0.53
CA SER A 256 -4.90 7.77 -0.63
C SER A 256 -5.40 7.60 -2.06
N PHE A 257 -6.65 7.17 -2.21
CA PHE A 257 -7.29 7.01 -3.51
C PHE A 257 -8.57 7.83 -3.57
N ASP A 258 -8.72 8.59 -4.65
CA ASP A 258 -9.95 9.28 -4.97
C ASP A 258 -10.75 8.42 -5.97
N PRO A 259 -11.96 7.97 -5.62
CA PRO A 259 -12.78 7.18 -6.53
C PRO A 259 -13.16 7.92 -7.82
N GLU A 260 -13.01 9.24 -7.88
CA GLU A 260 -13.18 10.02 -9.11
C GLU A 260 -12.01 9.86 -10.10
N THR A 261 -10.78 9.67 -9.61
CA THR A 261 -9.55 9.61 -10.43
C THR A 261 -8.97 8.21 -10.57
N VAL A 262 -9.37 7.26 -9.72
CA VAL A 262 -8.77 5.91 -9.65
C VAL A 262 -8.79 5.12 -10.97
N LEU A 263 -9.74 5.40 -11.87
CA LEU A 263 -9.77 4.79 -13.21
C LEU A 263 -8.76 5.40 -14.19
N GLU A 264 -8.47 6.70 -14.04
CA GLU A 264 -7.45 7.39 -14.82
C GLU A 264 -6.05 7.00 -14.31
N GLU A 265 -5.89 6.90 -12.99
CA GLU A 265 -4.67 6.39 -12.35
C GLU A 265 -4.36 4.95 -12.82
N LEU A 266 -5.37 4.07 -12.85
CA LEU A 266 -5.19 2.72 -13.38
C LEU A 266 -4.79 2.69 -14.86
N ASP A 267 -5.32 3.62 -15.68
CA ASP A 267 -4.92 3.70 -17.09
C ASP A 267 -3.45 4.12 -17.21
N ALA A 268 -3.00 5.08 -16.38
CA ALA A 268 -1.61 5.50 -16.30
C ALA A 268 -0.69 4.35 -15.83
N ASP A 269 -1.08 3.62 -14.77
CA ASP A 269 -0.32 2.47 -14.26
C ASP A 269 -0.15 1.37 -15.33
N ILE A 270 -1.20 1.13 -16.13
CA ILE A 270 -1.14 0.17 -17.24
C ILE A 270 -0.14 0.63 -18.31
N GLU A 271 -0.12 1.92 -18.65
CA GLU A 271 0.83 2.48 -19.62
C GLU A 271 2.27 2.40 -19.09
N ASP A 272 2.49 2.81 -17.84
CA ASP A 272 3.80 2.82 -17.19
C ASP A 272 4.39 1.41 -17.08
N ILE A 273 3.59 0.43 -16.67
CA ILE A 273 4.05 -0.96 -16.57
C ILE A 273 4.29 -1.56 -17.96
N GLN A 274 3.53 -1.19 -18.99
CA GLN A 274 3.82 -1.63 -20.36
C GLN A 274 5.17 -1.11 -20.86
N GLU A 275 5.47 0.16 -20.62
CA GLU A 275 6.76 0.77 -20.95
C GLU A 275 7.88 0.07 -20.19
N TYR A 276 7.74 -0.07 -18.88
CA TYR A 276 8.75 -0.72 -18.01
C TYR A 276 9.01 -2.17 -18.40
N ILE A 277 7.97 -2.95 -18.71
CA ILE A 277 8.12 -4.32 -19.23
C ILE A 277 8.89 -4.30 -20.56
N GLY A 278 8.60 -3.36 -21.45
CA GLY A 278 9.30 -3.22 -22.72
C GLY A 278 10.79 -2.95 -22.54
N GLU A 279 11.14 -2.08 -21.60
CA GLU A 279 12.52 -1.80 -21.21
C GLU A 279 13.21 -3.03 -20.62
N LEU A 280 12.61 -3.66 -19.62
CA LEU A 280 13.17 -4.87 -18.99
C LEU A 280 13.33 -6.02 -19.96
N GLU A 281 12.39 -6.24 -20.88
CA GLU A 281 12.54 -7.27 -21.92
C GLU A 281 13.72 -6.96 -22.84
N HIS A 282 13.92 -5.70 -23.19
CA HIS A 282 15.05 -5.26 -23.99
C HIS A 282 16.37 -5.50 -23.26
N GLU A 283 16.45 -5.15 -21.98
CA GLU A 283 17.64 -5.37 -21.13
C GLU A 283 17.96 -6.87 -20.97
N VAL A 284 16.97 -7.69 -20.64
CA VAL A 284 17.13 -9.15 -20.53
C VAL A 284 17.64 -9.74 -21.85
N MET A 285 17.13 -9.25 -23.00
CA MET A 285 17.60 -9.69 -24.32
C MET A 285 19.06 -9.30 -24.60
N GLN A 286 19.54 -8.19 -24.05
CA GLN A 286 20.91 -7.73 -24.20
C GLN A 286 21.92 -8.52 -23.36
N PHE A 287 21.48 -9.30 -22.35
CA PHE A 287 22.36 -10.14 -21.54
C PHE A 287 22.85 -11.40 -22.28
N ALA A 288 23.17 -11.27 -23.57
CA ALA A 288 23.65 -12.35 -24.43
C ALA A 288 25.09 -12.78 -24.10
N ASP A 289 25.92 -11.88 -23.54
CA ASP A 289 27.28 -12.17 -23.11
C ASP A 289 27.75 -11.32 -21.91
N GLU A 290 28.89 -11.69 -21.35
CA GLU A 290 29.50 -11.02 -20.18
C GLU A 290 29.76 -9.53 -20.42
N ALA A 291 30.14 -9.15 -21.65
CA ALA A 291 30.49 -7.77 -21.97
C ALA A 291 29.25 -6.85 -21.95
N SER A 292 28.14 -7.37 -22.44
CA SER A 292 26.86 -6.66 -22.49
C SER A 292 26.30 -6.45 -21.08
N LEU A 293 26.32 -7.49 -20.24
CA LEU A 293 25.92 -7.37 -18.83
C LEU A 293 26.79 -6.37 -18.06
N LYS A 294 28.12 -6.43 -18.19
CA LYS A 294 29.03 -5.48 -17.53
C LYS A 294 28.78 -4.03 -17.97
N SER A 295 28.46 -3.84 -19.25
CA SER A 295 28.16 -2.51 -19.79
C SER A 295 26.86 -1.95 -19.19
N TRP A 296 25.83 -2.78 -19.08
CA TRP A 296 24.57 -2.44 -18.42
C TRP A 296 24.76 -2.14 -16.93
N LEU A 297 25.44 -3.02 -16.17
CA LEU A 297 25.73 -2.78 -14.74
C LEU A 297 26.47 -1.46 -14.51
N LYS A 298 27.37 -1.10 -15.42
CA LYS A 298 28.10 0.16 -15.36
C LYS A 298 27.22 1.38 -15.67
N ALA A 299 26.25 1.25 -16.57
CA ALA A 299 25.29 2.31 -16.88
C ALA A 299 24.36 2.52 -15.68
N MET A 300 23.75 1.45 -15.17
CA MET A 300 22.84 1.49 -14.03
C MET A 300 23.52 2.10 -12.79
N ARG A 301 24.72 1.64 -12.43
CA ARG A 301 25.48 2.23 -11.29
C ARG A 301 25.79 3.71 -11.45
N ARG A 302 25.93 4.22 -12.68
CA ARG A 302 26.15 5.66 -12.92
C ARG A 302 24.89 6.47 -12.74
N GLU A 303 23.76 5.89 -13.09
CA GLU A 303 22.43 6.46 -12.94
C GLU A 303 22.04 6.53 -11.47
N VAL A 304 22.14 5.42 -10.73
CA VAL A 304 21.94 5.40 -9.26
C VAL A 304 22.81 6.45 -8.58
N ALA A 305 24.12 6.47 -8.86
CA ALA A 305 25.01 7.48 -8.30
C ALA A 305 24.69 8.91 -8.77
N ALA A 306 23.95 9.10 -9.87
CA ALA A 306 23.50 10.40 -10.33
C ALA A 306 22.23 10.87 -9.62
N ILE A 307 21.33 9.95 -9.30
CA ILE A 307 20.14 10.16 -8.48
C ILE A 307 20.56 10.55 -7.05
N GLU A 308 21.40 9.74 -6.40
CA GLU A 308 21.93 10.04 -5.06
C GLU A 308 22.64 11.41 -4.98
N ARG A 309 23.31 11.83 -6.08
CA ARG A 309 23.99 13.13 -6.17
C ARG A 309 23.04 14.31 -6.36
N ARG A 310 21.81 14.07 -6.80
CA ARG A 310 20.75 15.07 -6.91
C ARG A 310 20.04 15.18 -5.57
N GLU A 311 19.67 14.05 -4.97
CA GLU A 311 18.97 13.96 -3.69
C GLU A 311 19.85 14.41 -2.51
N GLY A 312 21.12 14.00 -2.45
CA GLY A 312 22.07 14.47 -1.42
C GLY A 312 22.58 15.91 -1.62
N ARG A 313 21.91 16.71 -2.46
CA ARG A 313 22.28 18.11 -2.76
C ARG A 313 21.20 19.11 -2.35
N ASP A 314 20.07 18.62 -1.83
CA ASP A 314 19.07 19.39 -1.10
C ASP A 314 19.36 19.31 0.41
#